data_AF-A0A6G8NMG5-F1
#
_entry.id   AF-A0A6G8NMG5-F1
#
_cell.length_a   1.000
_cell.length_b   1.000
_cell.length_c   1.000
_cell.angle_alpha   90.00
_cell.angle_beta   90.00
_cell.angle_gamma   90.00
#
_symmetry.space_group_name_H-M   'P 1'
#
loop_
_entity.id
_entity.type
_entity.pdbx_description
1 polymer ?
#
loop_
_entity_poly.entity_id
_entity_poly.type
_entity_poly.pdbx_seq_one_letter_code
_entity_poly.pdbx_strand_id
1 'polypeptide(L)'
;MTKTRRSTLIVFVIQIIMICGLGVFYETLKEVISHNPVVNSLILAVLISSIVYSIFAAVIVFRGESTWTRVAVNPASPNALKAVAKHFPDVAHAEAAHRHSAIEALNEALEWRGRMLDYASGVLIGLGLLGTFVGLMHTMAGIKDAMALVSGAGGKASASALIGGLTAPLAGMSTAFSASLLGLIGSLAVGALAQFISRSSSNWIESIREWATVVGGDESTADAAPATSGNNNAAMVRIEQVASAIETRIAQLVDVTSAGRKEQDRLAAASFDALNRMANLAERQEVLLGGIQHSLQANTVAMESAKQAVITMAASVETNRVQVTAAVDSVTDVLVDIKTNTEHTVAGLEAFQSSLATKHAALEKMTVSVQMQRNAVMDCVEQISRARVAIESGRVRAPGSAVVMAEAA
;
A
#
# COMPACT_ATOMS: atom_id res chain seq x y z
N MET A 1 -39.43 17.81 -37.13
CA MET A 1 -39.51 17.75 -35.65
C MET A 1 -38.36 17.00 -34.95
N THR A 2 -37.31 16.51 -35.63
CA THR A 2 -36.68 15.24 -35.17
C THR A 2 -35.20 15.25 -34.77
N LYS A 3 -34.36 16.25 -35.08
CA LYS A 3 -32.91 16.17 -34.75
C LYS A 3 -32.51 16.96 -33.51
N THR A 4 -33.02 18.18 -33.39
CA THR A 4 -32.63 19.19 -32.39
C THR A 4 -33.15 18.86 -30.98
N ARG A 5 -34.45 18.55 -30.87
CA ARG A 5 -35.06 18.03 -29.62
C ARG A 5 -34.40 16.76 -29.06
N ARG A 6 -33.81 15.91 -29.92
CA ARG A 6 -33.13 14.69 -29.47
C ARG A 6 -31.83 14.99 -28.75
N SER A 7 -31.08 16.00 -29.21
CA SER A 7 -29.81 16.43 -28.59
C SER A 7 -30.03 16.89 -27.16
N THR A 8 -31.03 17.74 -26.95
CA THR A 8 -31.33 18.31 -25.63
C THR A 8 -31.97 17.27 -24.69
N LEU A 9 -32.72 16.29 -25.21
CA LEU A 9 -33.25 15.17 -24.42
C LEU A 9 -32.11 14.26 -23.91
N ILE A 10 -31.09 13.99 -24.74
CA ILE A 10 -29.91 13.21 -24.34
C ILE A 10 -29.19 13.88 -23.15
N VAL A 11 -29.06 15.21 -23.14
CA VAL A 11 -28.48 15.96 -22.01
C VAL A 11 -29.23 15.67 -20.71
N PHE A 12 -30.57 15.75 -20.73
CA PHE A 12 -31.38 15.48 -19.54
C PHE A 12 -31.30 14.01 -19.09
N VAL A 13 -31.20 13.06 -20.01
CA VAL A 13 -31.03 11.64 -19.68
C VAL A 13 -29.70 11.40 -18.97
N ILE A 14 -28.59 11.96 -19.49
CA ILE A 14 -27.27 11.84 -18.86
C ILE A 14 -27.28 12.45 -17.45
N GLN A 15 -27.98 13.57 -17.26
CA GLN A 15 -28.13 14.19 -15.95
C GLN A 15 -28.89 13.32 -14.95
N ILE A 16 -29.99 12.70 -15.39
CA ILE A 16 -30.75 11.76 -14.56
C ILE A 16 -29.87 10.58 -14.17
N ILE A 17 -29.09 10.03 -15.12
CA ILE A 17 -28.15 8.94 -14.84
C ILE A 17 -27.11 9.36 -13.80
N MET A 18 -26.52 10.56 -13.91
CA MET A 18 -25.56 11.06 -12.92
C MET A 18 -26.17 11.21 -11.52
N ILE A 19 -27.37 11.78 -11.43
CA ILE A 19 -28.07 11.96 -10.15
C ILE A 19 -28.43 10.60 -9.53
N CYS A 20 -28.95 9.68 -10.33
CA CYS A 20 -29.23 8.30 -9.88
C CYS A 20 -27.96 7.59 -9.44
N GLY A 21 -26.84 7.76 -10.15
CA GLY A 21 -25.54 7.23 -9.77
C GLY A 21 -25.11 7.73 -8.39
N LEU A 22 -25.24 9.03 -8.13
CA LEU A 22 -24.94 9.60 -6.80
C LEU A 22 -25.79 8.97 -5.68
N GLY A 23 -27.06 8.65 -5.97
CA GLY A 23 -27.95 7.99 -5.02
C GLY A 23 -27.60 6.51 -4.77
N VAL A 24 -27.32 5.75 -5.82
CA VAL A 24 -26.99 4.31 -5.73
C VAL A 24 -25.66 4.10 -5.01
N PHE A 25 -24.66 4.94 -5.27
CA PHE A 25 -23.32 4.82 -4.69
C PHE A 25 -23.14 5.63 -3.39
N TYR A 26 -24.23 6.07 -2.75
CA TYR A 26 -24.19 6.97 -1.60
C TYR A 26 -23.38 6.41 -0.41
N GLU A 27 -23.50 5.11 -0.10
CA GLU A 27 -22.74 4.49 0.98
C GLU A 27 -21.23 4.44 0.67
N THR A 28 -20.87 4.07 -0.55
CA THR A 28 -19.47 4.11 -1.02
C THR A 28 -18.91 5.54 -1.00
N LEU A 29 -19.72 6.53 -1.39
CA LEU A 29 -19.34 7.94 -1.36
C LEU A 29 -19.06 8.44 0.06
N LYS A 30 -19.88 8.06 1.04
CA LYS A 30 -19.62 8.38 2.46
C LYS A 30 -18.31 7.82 2.96
N GLU A 31 -18.05 6.54 2.66
CA GLU A 31 -16.83 5.86 3.09
C GLU A 31 -15.60 6.53 2.49
N VAL A 32 -15.62 6.87 1.20
CA VAL A 32 -14.55 7.61 0.53
C VAL A 32 -14.35 9.00 1.16
N ILE A 33 -15.41 9.73 1.48
CA ILE A 33 -15.31 11.06 2.12
C ILE A 33 -14.67 10.94 3.52
N SER A 34 -14.98 9.88 4.27
CA SER A 34 -14.49 9.71 5.65
C SER A 34 -12.96 9.59 5.75
N HIS A 35 -12.29 9.06 4.72
CA HIS A 35 -10.83 8.88 4.70
C HIS A 35 -10.07 10.20 4.48
N ASN A 36 -10.53 11.04 3.57
CA ASN A 36 -9.94 12.35 3.33
C ASN A 36 -11.03 13.41 3.13
N PRO A 37 -11.56 13.97 4.23
CA PRO A 37 -12.77 14.80 4.18
C PRO A 37 -12.55 16.07 3.37
N VAL A 38 -11.34 16.62 3.32
CA VAL A 38 -11.08 17.89 2.61
C VAL A 38 -11.09 17.68 1.10
N VAL A 39 -10.25 16.77 0.58
CA VAL A 39 -10.12 16.60 -0.88
C VAL A 39 -11.35 15.92 -1.47
N ASN A 40 -11.88 14.90 -0.80
CA ASN A 40 -13.00 14.13 -1.34
C ASN A 40 -14.32 14.89 -1.28
N SER A 41 -14.53 15.74 -0.27
CA SER A 41 -15.68 16.67 -0.26
C SER A 41 -15.56 17.73 -1.34
N LEU A 42 -14.34 18.22 -1.63
CA LEU A 42 -14.11 19.19 -2.68
C LEU A 42 -14.40 18.59 -4.07
N ILE A 43 -13.95 17.35 -4.34
CA ILE A 43 -14.29 16.62 -5.58
C ILE A 43 -15.82 16.54 -5.74
N LEU A 44 -16.51 16.11 -4.68
CA LEU A 44 -17.96 15.96 -4.71
C LEU A 44 -18.68 17.31 -4.87
N ALA A 45 -18.21 18.36 -4.21
CA ALA A 45 -18.78 19.70 -4.31
C ALA A 45 -18.68 20.25 -5.73
N VAL A 46 -17.51 20.10 -6.39
CA VAL A 46 -17.35 20.53 -7.78
C VAL A 46 -18.20 19.67 -8.71
N LEU A 47 -18.29 18.35 -8.50
CA LEU A 47 -19.15 17.47 -9.28
C LEU A 47 -20.63 17.88 -9.18
N ILE A 48 -21.15 18.08 -7.96
CA ILE A 48 -22.54 18.51 -7.73
C ILE A 48 -22.77 19.90 -8.33
N SER A 49 -21.86 20.85 -8.12
CA SER A 49 -21.95 22.19 -8.70
C SER A 49 -21.98 22.14 -10.23
N SER A 50 -21.21 21.22 -10.84
CA SER A 50 -21.19 21.01 -12.30
C SER A 50 -22.50 20.44 -12.82
N ILE A 51 -23.07 19.46 -12.12
CA ILE A 51 -24.39 18.89 -12.43
C ILE A 51 -25.44 20.00 -12.40
N VAL A 52 -25.50 20.77 -11.30
CA VAL A 52 -26.46 21.87 -11.12
C VAL A 52 -26.30 22.94 -12.21
N TYR A 53 -25.08 23.38 -12.46
CA TYR A 53 -24.80 24.37 -13.50
C TYR A 53 -25.19 23.85 -14.89
N SER A 54 -24.91 22.59 -15.20
CA SER A 54 -25.31 22.01 -16.46
C SER A 54 -26.82 21.89 -16.60
N ILE A 55 -27.58 21.58 -15.53
CA ILE A 55 -29.05 21.62 -15.57
C ILE A 55 -29.53 23.03 -15.94
N PHE A 56 -28.96 24.06 -15.32
CA PHE A 56 -29.29 25.45 -15.62
C PHE A 56 -28.97 25.81 -17.08
N ALA A 57 -27.77 25.48 -17.56
CA ALA A 57 -27.36 25.70 -18.94
C ALA A 57 -28.27 24.97 -19.94
N ALA A 58 -28.57 23.69 -19.68
CA ALA A 58 -29.46 22.87 -20.50
C ALA A 58 -30.88 23.43 -20.56
N VAL A 59 -31.43 23.92 -19.43
CA VAL A 59 -32.75 24.55 -19.38
C VAL A 59 -32.78 25.84 -20.19
N ILE A 60 -31.74 26.68 -20.12
CA ILE A 60 -31.66 27.92 -20.93
C ILE A 60 -31.67 27.57 -22.42
N VAL A 61 -30.79 26.67 -22.87
CA VAL A 61 -30.69 26.26 -24.27
C VAL A 61 -32.01 25.65 -24.73
N PHE A 62 -32.59 24.75 -23.94
CA PHE A 62 -33.87 24.11 -24.26
C PHE A 62 -35.03 25.11 -24.38
N ARG A 63 -35.14 26.07 -23.45
CA ARG A 63 -36.20 27.09 -23.49
C ARG A 63 -36.02 28.02 -24.68
N GLY A 64 -34.79 28.42 -24.97
CA GLY A 64 -34.44 29.22 -26.15
C GLY A 64 -34.82 28.52 -27.44
N GLU A 65 -34.32 27.30 -27.63
CA GLU A 65 -34.59 26.43 -28.78
C GLU A 65 -36.10 26.14 -28.95
N SER A 66 -36.80 25.80 -27.87
CA SER A 66 -38.23 25.51 -27.92
C SER A 66 -39.08 26.75 -28.17
N THR A 67 -38.62 27.94 -27.81
CA THR A 67 -39.31 29.19 -28.14
C THR A 67 -39.04 29.54 -29.60
N TRP A 68 -37.78 29.43 -30.03
CA TRP A 68 -37.34 29.67 -31.40
C TRP A 68 -38.10 28.84 -32.43
N THR A 69 -38.14 27.52 -32.24
CA THR A 69 -38.86 26.60 -33.15
C THR A 69 -40.36 26.86 -33.27
N ARG A 70 -40.96 27.55 -32.30
CA ARG A 70 -42.38 27.91 -32.29
C ARG A 70 -42.65 29.25 -32.98
N VAL A 71 -41.65 30.12 -32.99
CA VAL A 71 -41.77 31.55 -33.32
C VAL A 71 -41.17 31.85 -34.69
N ALA A 72 -40.09 31.17 -35.07
CA ALA A 72 -39.43 31.28 -36.37
C ALA A 72 -40.11 30.42 -37.47
N VAL A 73 -41.43 30.21 -37.36
CA VAL A 73 -42.20 29.40 -38.32
C VAL A 73 -42.52 30.26 -39.54
N ASN A 74 -42.00 29.85 -40.70
CA ASN A 74 -42.10 30.59 -41.96
C ASN A 74 -41.48 32.01 -41.90
N PRO A 75 -40.17 32.15 -42.19
CA PRO A 75 -39.43 33.42 -42.05
C PRO A 75 -40.03 34.59 -42.85
N ALA A 76 -40.71 34.33 -43.96
CA ALA A 76 -41.33 35.35 -44.80
C ALA A 76 -42.65 35.90 -44.25
N SER A 77 -43.19 35.33 -43.17
CA SER A 77 -44.50 35.75 -42.64
C SER A 77 -44.37 36.95 -41.67
N PRO A 78 -45.20 38.01 -41.81
CA PRO A 78 -45.17 39.16 -40.89
C PRO A 78 -45.43 38.79 -39.42
N ASN A 79 -46.18 37.70 -39.18
CA ASN A 79 -46.46 37.21 -37.84
C ASN A 79 -45.23 36.56 -37.18
N ALA A 80 -44.38 35.87 -37.96
CA ALA A 80 -43.12 35.32 -37.47
C ALA A 80 -42.14 36.42 -37.06
N LEU A 81 -41.98 37.47 -37.89
CA LEU A 81 -41.15 38.64 -37.55
C LEU A 81 -41.58 39.32 -36.24
N LYS A 82 -42.88 39.58 -36.07
CA LYS A 82 -43.43 40.15 -34.82
C LYS A 82 -43.18 39.23 -33.62
N ALA A 83 -43.34 37.93 -33.80
CA ALA A 83 -43.12 36.96 -32.74
C ALA A 83 -41.63 36.84 -32.37
N VAL A 84 -40.71 36.88 -33.34
CA VAL A 84 -39.26 36.90 -33.10
C VAL A 84 -38.88 38.20 -32.40
N ALA A 85 -39.38 39.36 -32.86
CA ALA A 85 -39.12 40.65 -32.21
C ALA A 85 -39.59 40.73 -30.75
N LYS A 86 -40.63 39.97 -30.38
CA LYS A 86 -41.11 39.90 -29.00
C LYS A 86 -40.17 39.11 -28.07
N HIS A 87 -39.55 38.04 -28.57
CA HIS A 87 -38.77 37.10 -27.74
C HIS A 87 -37.25 37.27 -27.90
N PHE A 88 -36.81 37.76 -29.05
CA PHE A 88 -35.42 37.98 -29.45
C PHE A 88 -35.34 39.33 -30.18
N PRO A 89 -35.56 40.46 -29.48
CA PRO A 89 -35.65 41.79 -30.10
C PRO A 89 -34.39 42.13 -30.89
N ASP A 90 -33.22 41.81 -30.34
CA ASP A 90 -31.93 42.13 -30.97
C ASP A 90 -31.69 41.35 -32.28
N VAL A 91 -32.25 40.13 -32.36
CA VAL A 91 -32.18 39.25 -33.54
C VAL A 91 -33.23 39.63 -34.59
N ALA A 92 -34.29 40.34 -34.21
CA ALA A 92 -35.31 40.80 -35.16
C ALA A 92 -35.02 42.19 -35.75
N HIS A 93 -33.89 42.82 -35.40
CA HIS A 93 -33.55 44.15 -35.89
C HIS A 93 -33.52 44.22 -37.41
N ALA A 94 -34.06 45.31 -37.95
CA ALA A 94 -34.16 45.55 -39.38
C ALA A 94 -32.78 45.63 -40.05
N GLU A 95 -31.79 46.23 -39.38
CA GLU A 95 -30.43 46.37 -39.89
C GLU A 95 -29.63 45.06 -39.75
N ALA A 96 -29.07 44.59 -40.87
CA ALA A 96 -28.33 43.32 -40.93
C ALA A 96 -27.08 43.31 -40.04
N ALA A 97 -26.36 44.45 -39.96
CA ALA A 97 -25.16 44.58 -39.13
C ALA A 97 -25.47 44.39 -37.63
N HIS A 98 -26.51 45.08 -37.13
CA HIS A 98 -26.99 44.92 -35.76
C HIS A 98 -27.43 43.47 -35.48
N ARG A 99 -28.20 42.87 -36.39
CA ARG A 99 -28.64 41.49 -36.27
C ARG A 99 -27.49 40.49 -36.19
N HIS A 100 -26.48 40.64 -37.05
CA HIS A 100 -25.31 39.78 -37.06
C HIS A 100 -24.52 39.90 -35.76
N SER A 101 -24.31 41.13 -35.27
CA SER A 101 -23.65 41.37 -33.99
C SER A 101 -24.40 40.73 -32.80
N ALA A 102 -25.74 40.79 -32.81
CA ALA A 102 -26.57 40.17 -31.78
C ALA A 102 -26.49 38.63 -31.81
N ILE A 103 -26.47 38.03 -33.02
CA ILE A 103 -26.29 36.58 -33.18
C ILE A 103 -24.91 36.15 -32.68
N GLU A 104 -23.86 36.93 -32.94
CA GLU A 104 -22.51 36.61 -32.46
C GLU A 104 -22.40 36.74 -30.94
N ALA A 105 -22.96 37.81 -30.36
CA ALA A 105 -23.03 37.96 -28.91
C ALA A 105 -23.80 36.81 -28.23
N LEU A 106 -24.90 36.35 -28.86
CA LEU A 106 -25.63 35.17 -28.39
C LEU A 106 -24.80 33.89 -28.52
N ASN A 107 -24.09 33.71 -29.65
CA ASN A 107 -23.20 32.57 -29.87
C ASN A 107 -22.12 32.50 -28.78
N GLU A 108 -21.40 33.60 -28.56
CA GLU A 108 -20.36 33.69 -27.54
C GLU A 108 -20.91 33.38 -26.13
N ALA A 109 -22.08 33.93 -25.80
CA ALA A 109 -22.73 33.67 -24.52
C ALA A 109 -23.10 32.18 -24.36
N LEU A 110 -23.60 31.52 -25.41
CA LEU A 110 -23.96 30.10 -25.34
C LEU A 110 -22.72 29.21 -25.28
N GLU A 111 -21.67 29.50 -26.05
CA GLU A 111 -20.42 28.76 -25.99
C GLU A 111 -19.75 28.87 -24.63
N TRP A 112 -19.82 30.04 -23.96
CA TRP A 112 -19.32 30.21 -22.60
C TRP A 112 -19.90 29.18 -21.63
N ARG A 113 -21.17 28.80 -21.83
CA ARG A 113 -21.83 27.81 -20.99
C ARG A 113 -21.23 26.41 -21.15
N GLY A 114 -20.91 26.02 -22.37
CA GLY A 114 -20.20 24.76 -22.66
C GLY A 114 -18.77 24.79 -22.13
N ARG A 115 -18.01 25.85 -22.44
CA ARG A 115 -16.61 26.02 -21.97
C ARG A 115 -16.49 25.93 -20.45
N MET A 116 -17.43 26.50 -19.70
CA MET A 116 -17.40 26.43 -18.24
C MET A 116 -17.49 24.98 -17.71
N LEU A 117 -18.20 24.09 -18.41
CA LEU A 117 -18.26 22.67 -18.06
C LEU A 117 -16.97 21.94 -18.44
N ASP A 118 -16.32 22.31 -19.55
CA ASP A 118 -14.99 21.79 -19.89
C ASP A 118 -13.94 22.19 -18.85
N TYR A 119 -13.98 23.44 -18.38
CA TYR A 119 -13.14 23.88 -17.27
C TYR A 119 -13.44 23.09 -15.99
N ALA A 120 -14.71 22.87 -15.66
CA ALA A 120 -15.08 22.07 -14.50
C ALA A 120 -14.61 20.61 -14.61
N SER A 121 -14.68 20.01 -15.81
CA SER A 121 -14.11 18.69 -16.10
C SER A 121 -12.60 18.66 -15.86
N GLY A 122 -11.86 19.65 -16.37
CA GLY A 122 -10.42 19.80 -16.12
C GLY A 122 -10.07 19.94 -14.63
N VAL A 123 -10.87 20.70 -13.88
CA VAL A 123 -10.75 20.82 -12.42
C VAL A 123 -10.99 19.48 -11.73
N LEU A 124 -11.99 18.70 -12.14
CA LEU A 124 -12.24 17.35 -11.60
C LEU A 124 -11.06 16.40 -11.84
N ILE A 125 -10.44 16.46 -13.02
CA ILE A 125 -9.23 15.67 -13.32
C ILE A 125 -8.10 16.09 -12.37
N GLY A 126 -7.84 17.39 -12.27
CA GLY A 126 -6.81 17.94 -11.39
C GLY A 126 -7.02 17.57 -9.91
N LEU A 127 -8.26 17.64 -9.43
CA LEU A 127 -8.62 17.23 -8.07
C LEU A 127 -8.51 15.72 -7.86
N GLY A 128 -8.84 14.90 -8.84
CA GLY A 128 -8.65 13.45 -8.78
C GLY A 128 -7.17 13.08 -8.64
N LEU A 129 -6.31 13.73 -9.44
CA LEU A 129 -4.85 13.60 -9.32
C LEU A 129 -4.34 14.10 -7.96
N LEU A 130 -4.83 15.25 -7.47
CA LEU A 130 -4.50 15.76 -6.14
C LEU A 130 -4.88 14.76 -5.04
N GLY A 131 -6.02 14.06 -5.18
CA GLY A 131 -6.43 13.00 -4.27
C GLY A 131 -5.38 11.89 -4.14
N THR A 132 -4.84 11.42 -5.26
CA THR A 132 -3.75 10.43 -5.23
C THR A 132 -2.49 10.97 -4.56
N PHE A 133 -2.11 12.21 -4.84
CA PHE A 133 -0.93 12.83 -4.26
C PHE A 133 -1.06 12.93 -2.73
N VAL A 134 -2.20 13.39 -2.23
CA VAL A 134 -2.46 13.47 -0.78
C VAL A 134 -2.51 12.08 -0.15
N GLY A 135 -3.06 11.08 -0.85
CA GLY A 135 -3.02 9.69 -0.43
C GLY A 135 -1.60 9.15 -0.25
N LEU A 136 -0.73 9.37 -1.24
CA LEU A 136 0.67 8.98 -1.19
C LEU A 136 1.44 9.72 -0.09
N MET A 137 1.11 10.98 0.21
CA MET A 137 1.69 11.67 1.36
C MET A 137 1.28 11.00 2.69
N HIS A 138 0.02 10.56 2.80
CA HIS A 138 -0.44 9.83 3.98
C HIS A 138 0.26 8.47 4.13
N THR A 139 0.49 7.76 3.02
CA THR A 139 1.24 6.50 3.06
C THR A 139 2.69 6.73 3.49
N MET A 140 3.35 7.79 3.01
CA MET A 140 4.69 8.16 3.44
C MET A 140 4.77 8.49 4.93
N ALA A 141 3.76 9.20 5.46
CA ALA A 141 3.68 9.50 6.89
C ALA A 141 3.58 8.23 7.73
N GLY A 142 2.71 7.28 7.35
CA GLY A 142 2.58 6.02 8.08
C GLY A 142 3.82 5.13 7.97
N ILE A 143 4.56 5.16 6.85
CA ILE A 143 5.87 4.50 6.74
C ILE A 143 6.87 5.10 7.72
N LYS A 144 6.93 6.44 7.84
CA LYS A 144 7.78 7.12 8.82
C LYS A 144 7.45 6.68 10.26
N ASP A 145 6.17 6.59 10.59
CA ASP A 145 5.73 6.17 11.93
C ASP A 145 6.06 4.70 12.21
N ALA A 146 5.90 3.83 11.22
CA ALA A 146 6.32 2.43 11.31
C ALA A 146 7.84 2.29 11.50
N MET A 147 8.65 3.10 10.80
CA MET A 147 10.11 3.15 10.98
C MET A 147 10.52 3.66 12.37
N ALA A 148 9.78 4.63 12.92
CA ALA A 148 10.00 5.13 14.29
C ALA A 148 9.71 4.04 15.34
N LEU A 149 8.70 3.19 15.12
CA LEU A 149 8.35 2.09 16.02
C LEU A 149 9.47 1.03 16.13
N VAL A 150 10.12 0.72 15.00
CA VAL A 150 11.24 -0.23 14.93
C VAL A 150 12.48 0.31 15.63
N SER A 151 12.78 1.60 15.43
CA SER A 151 13.96 2.25 16.00
C SER A 151 13.83 2.54 17.50
N GLY A 152 12.63 2.86 17.99
CA GLY A 152 12.37 3.15 19.42
C GLY A 152 12.29 1.91 20.32
N ALA A 153 11.93 0.74 19.79
CA ALA A 153 11.75 -0.49 20.60
C ALA A 153 13.04 -1.31 20.82
N GLY A 154 14.21 -0.79 20.43
CA GLY A 154 15.49 -1.53 20.54
C GLY A 154 15.48 -2.88 19.81
N GLY A 155 14.72 -3.00 18.72
CA GLY A 155 14.58 -4.25 17.95
C GLY A 155 13.54 -5.25 18.48
N LYS A 156 12.77 -4.92 19.54
CA LYS A 156 11.74 -5.81 20.11
C LYS A 156 10.31 -5.56 19.57
N ALA A 157 10.16 -4.73 18.54
CA ALA A 157 8.85 -4.49 17.92
C ALA A 157 8.31 -5.82 17.36
N SER A 158 7.15 -6.28 17.86
CA SER A 158 6.51 -7.50 17.38
C SER A 158 6.21 -7.39 15.89
N ALA A 159 6.37 -8.47 15.13
CA ALA A 159 6.05 -8.49 13.70
C ALA A 159 4.61 -8.00 13.41
N SER A 160 3.66 -8.24 14.32
CA SER A 160 2.30 -7.69 14.24
C SER A 160 2.22 -6.16 14.32
N ALA A 161 3.10 -5.51 15.09
CA ALA A 161 3.15 -4.05 15.18
C ALA A 161 3.74 -3.42 13.91
N LEU A 162 4.71 -4.10 13.29
CA LEU A 162 5.25 -3.77 11.97
C LEU A 162 4.20 -3.95 10.86
N ILE A 163 3.52 -5.10 10.83
CA ILE A 163 2.45 -5.38 9.87
C ILE A 163 1.29 -4.39 10.04
N GLY A 164 0.91 -4.07 11.28
CA GLY A 164 -0.10 -3.05 11.60
C GLY A 164 0.30 -1.65 11.13
N GLY A 165 1.57 -1.27 11.33
CA GLY A 165 2.12 0.01 10.88
C GLY A 165 2.19 0.16 9.36
N LEU A 166 2.26 -0.96 8.62
CA LEU A 166 2.29 -0.99 7.15
C LEU A 166 0.91 -1.16 6.50
N THR A 167 -0.06 -1.75 7.21
CA THR A 167 -1.42 -1.96 6.68
C THR A 167 -2.23 -0.67 6.59
N ALA A 168 -2.07 0.25 7.55
CA ALA A 168 -2.74 1.55 7.50
C ALA A 168 -2.33 2.39 6.25
N PRO A 169 -1.03 2.52 5.91
CA PRO A 169 -0.59 3.10 4.64
C PRO A 169 -1.18 2.41 3.40
N LEU A 170 -1.22 1.07 3.40
CA LEU A 170 -1.72 0.30 2.25
C LEU A 170 -3.22 0.57 2.00
N ALA A 171 -4.02 0.62 3.07
CA ALA A 171 -5.43 0.96 3.00
C ALA A 171 -5.66 2.40 2.52
N GLY A 172 -4.84 3.34 3.01
CA GLY A 172 -4.87 4.74 2.57
C GLY A 172 -4.63 4.92 1.06
N MET A 173 -3.82 4.05 0.46
CA MET A 173 -3.58 4.06 -0.99
C MET A 173 -4.82 3.71 -1.81
N SER A 174 -5.57 2.67 -1.41
CA SER A 174 -6.78 2.24 -2.10
C SER A 174 -7.85 3.34 -2.11
N THR A 175 -8.04 4.00 -0.97
CA THR A 175 -9.03 5.10 -0.86
C THR A 175 -8.64 6.33 -1.69
N ALA A 176 -7.35 6.66 -1.77
CA ALA A 176 -6.85 7.72 -2.63
C ALA A 176 -7.00 7.40 -4.12
N PHE A 177 -6.83 6.14 -4.49
CA PHE A 177 -7.10 5.67 -5.84
C PHE A 177 -8.59 5.76 -6.19
N SER A 178 -9.49 5.36 -5.28
CA SER A 178 -10.94 5.52 -5.48
C SER A 178 -11.37 6.99 -5.64
N ALA A 179 -10.75 7.92 -4.91
CA ALA A 179 -10.98 9.35 -5.09
C ALA A 179 -10.57 9.84 -6.51
N SER A 180 -9.47 9.31 -7.05
CA SER A 180 -9.06 9.59 -8.43
C SER A 180 -10.03 9.03 -9.45
N LEU A 181 -10.53 7.80 -9.22
CA LEU A 181 -11.52 7.18 -10.10
C LEU A 181 -12.82 7.99 -10.09
N LEU A 182 -13.26 8.48 -8.93
CA LEU A 182 -14.42 9.36 -8.80
C LEU A 182 -14.22 10.66 -9.59
N GLY A 183 -13.06 11.31 -9.45
CA GLY A 183 -12.72 12.52 -10.20
C GLY A 183 -12.67 12.29 -11.72
N LEU A 184 -12.08 11.18 -12.15
CA LEU A 184 -11.97 10.81 -13.56
C LEU A 184 -13.36 10.50 -14.17
N ILE A 185 -14.13 9.61 -13.56
CA ILE A 185 -15.48 9.24 -14.05
C ILE A 185 -16.39 10.48 -14.03
N GLY A 186 -16.32 11.29 -12.98
CA GLY A 186 -17.04 12.56 -12.90
C GLY A 186 -16.64 13.52 -14.02
N SER A 187 -15.34 13.66 -14.31
CA SER A 187 -14.85 14.52 -15.40
C SER A 187 -15.33 14.06 -16.78
N LEU A 188 -15.39 12.74 -17.01
CA LEU A 188 -15.89 12.16 -18.25
C LEU A 188 -17.38 12.43 -18.42
N ALA A 189 -18.17 12.26 -17.35
CA ALA A 189 -19.60 12.54 -17.36
C ALA A 189 -19.88 14.03 -17.62
N VAL A 190 -19.17 14.93 -16.93
CA VAL A 190 -19.29 16.39 -17.10
C VAL A 190 -18.79 16.84 -18.47
N GLY A 191 -17.69 16.27 -18.98
CA GLY A 191 -17.16 16.59 -20.31
C GLY A 191 -18.07 16.14 -21.44
N ALA A 192 -18.68 14.95 -21.34
CA ALA A 192 -19.70 14.50 -22.29
C ALA A 192 -20.88 15.49 -22.32
N LEU A 193 -21.30 15.96 -21.15
CA LEU A 193 -22.38 16.91 -20.97
C LEU A 193 -22.07 18.29 -21.58
N ALA A 194 -20.84 18.76 -21.42
CA ALA A 194 -20.32 19.95 -22.08
C ALA A 194 -20.46 19.82 -23.61
N GLN A 195 -20.03 18.69 -24.16
CA GLN A 195 -20.11 18.43 -25.60
C GLN A 195 -21.54 18.44 -26.13
N PHE A 196 -22.50 17.84 -25.41
CA PHE A 196 -23.90 17.86 -25.82
C PHE A 196 -24.53 19.25 -25.72
N ILE A 197 -24.17 20.05 -24.70
CA ILE A 197 -24.64 21.43 -24.55
C ILE A 197 -24.08 22.31 -25.66
N SER A 198 -22.79 22.22 -25.95
CA SER A 198 -22.14 22.95 -27.05
C SER A 198 -22.80 22.59 -28.38
N ARG A 199 -23.02 21.29 -28.64
CA ARG A 199 -23.68 20.83 -29.87
C ARG A 199 -25.12 21.32 -30.00
N SER A 200 -25.90 21.33 -28.91
CA SER A 200 -27.28 21.84 -28.94
C SER A 200 -27.29 23.35 -29.20
N SER A 201 -26.37 24.08 -28.56
CA SER A 201 -26.19 25.53 -28.76
C SER A 201 -25.82 25.85 -30.21
N SER A 202 -24.83 25.16 -30.79
CA SER A 202 -24.43 25.37 -32.19
C SER A 202 -25.58 25.10 -33.17
N ASN A 203 -26.35 24.02 -32.97
CA ASN A 203 -27.51 23.73 -33.83
C ASN A 203 -28.58 24.84 -33.73
N TRP A 204 -28.80 25.39 -32.54
CA TRP A 204 -29.76 26.46 -32.33
C TRP A 204 -29.28 27.77 -32.98
N ILE A 205 -28.01 28.15 -32.79
CA ILE A 205 -27.40 29.32 -33.44
C ILE A 205 -27.44 29.19 -34.97
N GLU A 206 -27.13 28.01 -35.50
CA GLU A 206 -27.21 27.78 -36.95
C GLU A 206 -28.64 27.96 -37.48
N SER A 207 -29.63 27.47 -36.73
CA SER A 207 -31.05 27.68 -37.08
C SER A 207 -31.45 29.17 -37.02
N ILE A 208 -30.79 29.98 -36.18
CA ILE A 208 -30.98 31.43 -36.13
C ILE A 208 -30.31 32.11 -37.33
N ARG A 209 -29.08 31.71 -37.67
CA ARG A 209 -28.34 32.24 -38.84
C ARG A 209 -29.10 31.96 -40.13
N GLU A 210 -29.59 30.74 -40.32
CA GLU A 210 -30.39 30.34 -41.48
C GLU A 210 -31.69 31.16 -41.59
N TRP A 211 -32.35 31.45 -40.48
CA TRP A 211 -33.52 32.34 -40.49
C TRP A 211 -33.14 33.78 -40.84
N ALA A 212 -32.02 34.27 -40.29
CA ALA A 212 -31.57 35.64 -40.47
C ALA A 212 -31.18 35.95 -41.93
N THR A 213 -30.63 34.98 -42.67
CA THR A 213 -30.33 35.12 -44.11
C THR A 213 -31.62 35.24 -44.93
N VAL A 214 -32.64 34.43 -44.61
CA VAL A 214 -33.93 34.48 -45.32
C VAL A 214 -34.70 35.78 -45.04
N VAL A 215 -34.63 36.31 -43.82
CA VAL A 215 -35.34 37.55 -43.42
C VAL A 215 -34.60 38.82 -43.81
N GLY A 216 -33.26 38.81 -43.76
CA GLY A 216 -32.45 39.97 -44.12
C GLY A 216 -32.45 40.26 -45.60
N GLY A 217 -32.89 39.30 -46.44
CA GLY A 217 -32.60 39.34 -47.86
C GLY A 217 -31.12 39.59 -48.08
N ASP A 218 -30.26 38.99 -47.25
CA ASP A 218 -28.82 39.22 -47.33
C ASP A 218 -28.31 38.46 -48.56
N GLU A 219 -28.38 39.18 -49.66
CA GLU A 219 -27.82 38.94 -50.97
C GLU A 219 -26.28 38.95 -50.91
N SER A 220 -25.68 38.23 -49.95
CA SER A 220 -24.37 37.62 -50.23
C SER A 220 -24.46 36.59 -51.38
N THR A 221 -25.67 36.39 -51.93
CA THR A 221 -25.96 35.69 -53.19
C THR A 221 -26.89 36.46 -54.15
N ALA A 222 -26.97 37.79 -54.12
CA ALA A 222 -27.54 38.49 -55.27
C ALA A 222 -26.65 39.60 -55.82
N ASP A 223 -26.03 39.23 -56.93
CA ASP A 223 -26.15 40.02 -58.14
C ASP A 223 -27.09 39.24 -59.09
N ALA A 224 -28.39 39.15 -58.73
CA ALA A 224 -29.37 38.42 -59.52
C ALA A 224 -30.82 38.92 -59.32
N ALA A 225 -31.11 40.14 -59.74
CA ALA A 225 -32.45 40.52 -60.21
C ALA A 225 -32.33 41.47 -61.42
N PRO A 226 -33.23 41.37 -62.42
CA PRO A 226 -32.93 41.76 -63.80
C PRO A 226 -33.15 43.26 -64.02
N ALA A 227 -32.08 44.03 -64.17
CA ALA A 227 -32.15 45.33 -64.79
C ALA A 227 -32.23 45.16 -66.30
N THR A 228 -33.40 45.46 -66.86
CA THR A 228 -33.67 45.61 -68.28
C THR A 228 -32.70 46.59 -68.93
N SER A 229 -31.62 46.12 -69.56
CA SER A 229 -31.04 46.74 -70.75
C SER A 229 -29.98 45.82 -71.36
N GLY A 230 -30.05 45.63 -72.68
CA GLY A 230 -29.34 44.57 -73.41
C GLY A 230 -27.82 44.68 -73.39
N ASN A 231 -27.15 43.57 -73.02
CA ASN A 231 -25.84 43.21 -73.58
C ASN A 231 -25.53 41.72 -73.30
N ASN A 232 -25.78 40.86 -74.29
CA ASN A 232 -25.74 39.39 -74.14
C ASN A 232 -24.33 38.79 -73.86
N ASN A 233 -23.26 39.56 -74.01
CA ASN A 233 -21.89 39.09 -73.77
C ASN A 233 -21.45 39.22 -72.30
N ALA A 234 -22.08 40.10 -71.50
CA ALA A 234 -21.75 40.29 -70.08
C ALA A 234 -22.45 39.28 -69.15
N ALA A 235 -23.51 38.61 -69.63
CA ALA A 235 -24.18 37.55 -68.90
C ALA A 235 -23.36 36.25 -68.93
N MET A 236 -22.74 35.91 -70.06
CA MET A 236 -21.97 34.66 -70.22
C MET A 236 -20.67 34.68 -69.40
N VAL A 237 -19.92 35.79 -69.40
CA VAL A 237 -18.70 35.94 -68.60
C VAL A 237 -18.98 35.88 -67.09
N ARG A 238 -20.13 36.41 -66.63
CA ARG A 238 -20.52 36.36 -65.22
C ARG A 238 -20.98 34.98 -64.76
N ILE A 239 -21.62 34.20 -65.64
CA ILE A 239 -21.99 32.80 -65.33
C ILE A 239 -20.73 31.93 -65.17
N GLU A 240 -19.71 32.14 -66.00
CA GLU A 240 -18.42 31.44 -65.89
C GLU A 240 -17.66 31.82 -64.60
N GLN A 241 -17.71 33.09 -64.20
CA GLN A 241 -17.11 33.57 -62.95
C GLN A 241 -17.84 33.07 -61.70
N VAL A 242 -19.16 32.99 -61.73
CA VAL A 242 -19.95 32.43 -60.62
C VAL A 242 -19.78 30.91 -60.54
N ALA A 243 -19.72 30.21 -61.67
CA ALA A 243 -19.48 28.76 -61.70
C ALA A 243 -18.10 28.41 -61.09
N SER A 244 -17.05 29.12 -61.49
CA SER A 244 -15.70 28.90 -60.94
C SER A 244 -15.59 29.31 -59.46
N ALA A 245 -16.28 30.37 -59.03
CA ALA A 245 -16.31 30.78 -57.62
C ALA A 245 -17.04 29.74 -56.73
N ILE A 246 -18.13 29.14 -57.22
CA ILE A 246 -18.87 28.09 -56.51
C ILE A 246 -18.03 26.81 -56.41
N GLU A 247 -17.38 26.38 -57.50
CA GLU A 247 -16.47 25.23 -57.46
C GLU A 247 -15.33 25.42 -56.47
N THR A 248 -14.73 26.63 -56.46
CA THR A 248 -13.63 26.95 -55.55
C THR A 248 -14.08 26.90 -54.08
N ARG A 249 -15.27 27.44 -53.76
CA ARG A 249 -15.80 27.39 -52.38
C ARG A 249 -16.25 26.00 -51.95
N ILE A 250 -16.84 25.20 -52.85
CA ILE A 250 -17.21 23.81 -52.55
C ILE A 250 -15.94 23.00 -52.29
N ALA A 251 -14.90 23.17 -53.10
CA ALA A 251 -13.61 22.52 -52.87
C ALA A 251 -13.00 22.93 -51.51
N GLN A 252 -13.06 24.21 -51.16
CA GLN A 252 -12.55 24.72 -49.87
C GLN A 252 -13.33 24.18 -48.67
N LEU A 253 -14.67 24.11 -48.76
CA LEU A 253 -15.52 23.54 -47.71
C LEU A 253 -15.28 22.05 -47.53
N VAL A 254 -15.15 21.30 -48.64
CA VAL A 254 -14.83 19.87 -48.59
C VAL A 254 -13.45 19.66 -47.96
N ASP A 255 -12.46 20.48 -48.28
CA ASP A 255 -11.11 20.38 -47.73
C ASP A 255 -11.08 20.67 -46.22
N VAL A 256 -11.70 21.77 -45.77
CA VAL A 256 -11.82 22.12 -44.34
C VAL A 256 -12.62 21.08 -43.55
N THR A 257 -13.70 20.56 -44.13
CA THR A 257 -14.50 19.51 -43.47
C THR A 257 -13.74 18.18 -43.41
N SER A 258 -12.93 17.87 -44.44
CA SER A 258 -12.08 16.67 -44.45
C SER A 258 -10.89 16.80 -43.49
N ALA A 259 -10.32 17.99 -43.35
CA ALA A 259 -9.26 18.29 -42.38
C ALA A 259 -9.79 18.21 -40.94
N GLY A 260 -10.98 18.77 -40.67
CA GLY A 260 -11.66 18.65 -39.38
C GLY A 260 -11.99 17.20 -39.02
N ARG A 261 -12.48 16.40 -39.98
CA ARG A 261 -12.71 14.95 -39.76
C ARG A 261 -11.42 14.20 -39.48
N LYS A 262 -10.33 14.47 -40.21
CA LYS A 262 -9.02 13.83 -39.96
C LYS A 262 -8.46 14.17 -38.58
N GLU A 263 -8.61 15.40 -38.12
CA GLU A 263 -8.17 15.81 -36.79
C GLU A 263 -9.03 15.18 -35.69
N GLN A 264 -10.34 15.11 -35.92
CA GLN A 264 -11.27 14.45 -35.01
C GLN A 264 -11.02 12.93 -34.94
N ASP A 265 -10.71 12.29 -36.07
CA ASP A 265 -10.33 10.87 -36.14
C ASP A 265 -8.96 10.62 -35.49
N ARG A 266 -7.99 11.52 -35.64
CA ARG A 266 -6.69 11.46 -34.91
C ARG A 266 -6.89 11.58 -33.41
N LEU A 267 -7.71 12.52 -32.94
CA LEU A 267 -8.01 12.70 -31.52
C LEU A 267 -8.75 11.47 -30.97
N ALA A 268 -9.72 10.93 -31.71
CA ALA A 268 -10.42 9.71 -31.33
C ALA A 268 -9.48 8.49 -31.26
N ALA A 269 -8.60 8.32 -32.26
CA ALA A 269 -7.62 7.25 -32.28
C ALA A 269 -6.59 7.39 -31.15
N ALA A 270 -6.08 8.60 -30.89
CA ALA A 270 -5.15 8.87 -29.79
C ALA A 270 -5.81 8.63 -28.41
N SER A 271 -7.10 8.96 -28.28
CA SER A 271 -7.89 8.65 -27.08
C SER A 271 -8.04 7.15 -26.89
N PHE A 272 -8.30 6.41 -27.97
CA PHE A 272 -8.44 4.95 -27.94
C PHE A 272 -7.11 4.26 -27.60
N ASP A 273 -6.00 4.73 -28.15
CA ASP A 273 -4.66 4.26 -27.80
C ASP A 273 -4.28 4.58 -26.35
N ALA A 274 -4.65 5.75 -25.84
CA ALA A 274 -4.45 6.11 -24.44
C ALA A 274 -5.28 5.21 -23.50
N LEU A 275 -6.53 4.91 -23.86
CA LEU A 275 -7.39 3.97 -23.13
C LEU A 275 -6.81 2.55 -23.14
N ASN A 276 -6.31 2.07 -24.28
CA ASN A 276 -5.67 0.75 -24.37
C ASN A 276 -4.35 0.68 -23.58
N ARG A 277 -3.58 1.77 -23.52
CA ARG A 277 -2.38 1.86 -22.68
C ARG A 277 -2.74 1.85 -21.20
N MET A 278 -3.79 2.55 -20.80
CA MET A 278 -4.28 2.52 -19.41
C MET A 278 -4.84 1.15 -19.01
N ALA A 279 -5.59 0.49 -19.90
CA ALA A 279 -6.08 -0.87 -19.65
C ALA A 279 -4.93 -1.88 -19.47
N ASN A 280 -3.93 -1.84 -20.35
CA ASN A 280 -2.72 -2.66 -20.22
C ASN A 280 -1.91 -2.34 -18.95
N LEU A 281 -1.87 -1.08 -18.53
CA LEU A 281 -1.21 -0.70 -17.27
C LEU A 281 -1.99 -1.21 -16.06
N ALA A 282 -3.32 -1.12 -16.08
CA ALA A 282 -4.18 -1.65 -15.01
C ALA A 282 -4.05 -3.18 -14.89
N GLU A 283 -4.05 -3.90 -16.01
CA GLU A 283 -3.86 -5.37 -16.04
C GLU A 283 -2.46 -5.76 -15.51
N ARG A 284 -1.41 -5.04 -15.92
CA ARG A 284 -0.06 -5.24 -15.37
C ARG A 284 0.02 -4.95 -13.87
N GLN A 285 -0.72 -3.94 -13.41
CA GLN A 285 -0.77 -3.57 -11.99
C GLN A 285 -1.52 -4.62 -11.17
N GLU A 286 -2.59 -5.21 -11.71
CA GLU A 286 -3.33 -6.33 -11.10
C GLU A 286 -2.46 -7.60 -10.99
N VAL A 287 -1.70 -7.94 -12.04
CA VAL A 287 -0.74 -9.06 -12.00
C VAL A 287 0.38 -8.81 -10.99
N LEU A 288 0.89 -7.58 -10.88
CA LEU A 288 1.90 -7.22 -9.88
C LEU A 288 1.33 -7.28 -8.45
N LEU A 289 0.10 -6.82 -8.23
CA LEU A 289 -0.59 -6.91 -6.95
C LEU A 289 -0.85 -8.37 -6.56
N GLY A 290 -1.27 -9.21 -7.52
CA GLY A 290 -1.40 -10.66 -7.32
C GLY A 290 -0.07 -11.32 -6.97
N GLY A 291 1.02 -10.95 -7.64
CA GLY A 291 2.38 -11.42 -7.33
C GLY A 291 2.86 -11.00 -5.93
N ILE A 292 2.61 -9.75 -5.54
CA ILE A 292 2.92 -9.24 -4.20
C ILE A 292 2.09 -9.99 -3.15
N GLN A 293 0.80 -10.21 -3.39
CA GLN A 293 -0.07 -10.93 -2.46
C GLN A 293 0.34 -12.40 -2.28
N HIS A 294 0.72 -13.07 -3.37
CA HIS A 294 1.27 -14.42 -3.31
C HIS A 294 2.61 -14.46 -2.57
N SER A 295 3.49 -13.47 -2.77
CA SER A 295 4.75 -13.36 -2.02
C SER A 295 4.56 -13.08 -0.53
N LEU A 296 3.54 -12.28 -0.18
CA LEU A 296 3.16 -12.01 1.21
C LEU A 296 2.61 -13.28 1.88
N GLN A 297 1.77 -14.05 1.17
CA GLN A 297 1.31 -15.35 1.67
C GLN A 297 2.46 -16.33 1.89
N ALA A 298 3.36 -16.46 0.93
CA ALA A 298 4.55 -17.31 1.07
C ALA A 298 5.42 -16.89 2.26
N ASN A 299 5.63 -15.58 2.46
CA ASN A 299 6.35 -15.06 3.62
C ASN A 299 5.60 -15.29 4.94
N THR A 300 4.27 -15.18 4.98
CA THR A 300 3.51 -15.48 6.20
C THR A 300 3.62 -16.95 6.60
N VAL A 301 3.53 -17.87 5.63
CA VAL A 301 3.68 -19.31 5.88
C VAL A 301 5.12 -19.63 6.32
N ALA A 302 6.12 -19.03 5.66
CA ALA A 302 7.52 -19.17 6.07
C ALA A 302 7.74 -18.64 7.50
N MET A 303 7.14 -17.50 7.85
CA MET A 303 7.28 -16.92 9.19
C MET A 303 6.55 -17.74 10.27
N GLU A 304 5.44 -18.38 9.92
CA GLU A 304 4.74 -19.31 10.81
C GLU A 304 5.55 -20.60 11.02
N SER A 305 6.19 -21.12 9.97
CA SER A 305 7.12 -22.25 10.10
C SER A 305 8.35 -21.88 10.96
N ALA A 306 8.88 -20.65 10.81
CA ALA A 306 9.98 -20.13 11.62
C ALA A 306 9.58 -19.96 13.09
N LYS A 307 8.36 -19.45 13.36
CA LYS A 307 7.79 -19.40 14.71
C LYS A 307 7.73 -20.78 15.35
N GLN A 308 7.27 -21.79 14.60
CA GLN A 308 7.19 -23.16 15.10
C GLN A 308 8.57 -23.75 15.39
N ALA A 309 9.56 -23.47 14.53
CA ALA A 309 10.95 -23.86 14.75
C ALA A 309 11.52 -23.23 16.02
N VAL A 310 11.28 -21.93 16.26
CA VAL A 310 11.72 -21.22 17.48
C VAL A 310 11.07 -21.80 18.73
N ILE A 311 9.77 -22.12 18.71
CA ILE A 311 9.09 -22.78 19.84
C ILE A 311 9.73 -24.14 20.16
N THR A 312 10.02 -24.92 19.11
CA THR A 312 10.66 -26.24 19.27
C THR A 312 12.08 -26.11 19.81
N MET A 313 12.82 -25.08 19.36
CA MET A 313 14.16 -24.78 19.85
C MET A 313 14.14 -24.34 21.32
N ALA A 314 13.17 -23.52 21.73
CA ALA A 314 12.97 -23.13 23.12
C ALA A 314 12.67 -24.34 24.02
N ALA A 315 11.83 -25.27 23.57
CA ALA A 315 11.55 -26.51 24.30
C ALA A 315 12.79 -27.41 24.43
N SER A 316 13.62 -27.49 23.39
CA SER A 316 14.90 -28.20 23.44
C SER A 316 15.90 -27.55 24.40
N VAL A 317 15.98 -26.22 24.43
CA VAL A 317 16.83 -25.48 25.38
C VAL A 317 16.39 -25.72 26.82
N GLU A 318 15.08 -25.73 27.09
CA GLU A 318 14.57 -26.03 28.43
C GLU A 318 14.87 -27.47 28.85
N THR A 319 14.75 -28.42 27.92
CA THR A 319 15.13 -29.83 28.15
C THR A 319 16.61 -29.95 28.48
N ASN A 320 17.48 -29.29 27.71
CA ASN A 320 18.93 -29.26 27.98
C ASN A 320 19.24 -28.62 29.32
N ARG A 321 18.56 -27.53 29.70
CA ARG A 321 18.71 -26.88 31.01
C ARG A 321 18.42 -27.86 32.15
N VAL A 322 17.33 -28.63 32.05
CA VAL A 322 16.97 -29.65 33.06
C VAL A 322 18.02 -30.76 33.11
N GLN A 323 18.47 -31.28 31.96
CA GLN A 323 19.51 -32.32 31.91
C GLN A 323 20.84 -31.86 32.48
N VAL A 324 21.26 -30.62 32.17
CA VAL A 324 22.49 -30.03 32.73
C VAL A 324 22.36 -29.86 34.24
N THR A 325 21.21 -29.42 34.73
CA THR A 325 20.98 -29.28 36.19
C THR A 325 21.08 -30.65 36.87
N ALA A 326 20.41 -31.68 36.33
CA ALA A 326 20.49 -33.04 36.86
C ALA A 326 21.90 -33.64 36.81
N ALA A 327 22.66 -33.34 35.75
CA ALA A 327 24.07 -33.76 35.66
C ALA A 327 24.95 -33.07 36.71
N VAL A 328 24.71 -31.77 36.97
CA VAL A 328 25.40 -31.03 38.03
C VAL A 328 25.06 -31.61 39.41
N ASP A 329 23.81 -31.96 39.66
CA ASP A 329 23.41 -32.61 40.92
C ASP A 329 24.10 -33.97 41.09
N SER A 330 24.14 -34.79 40.02
CA SER A 330 24.85 -36.08 40.05
C SER A 330 26.35 -35.94 40.29
N VAL A 331 27.01 -34.95 39.69
CA VAL A 331 28.43 -34.65 39.95
C VAL A 331 28.63 -34.21 41.40
N THR A 332 27.68 -33.44 41.95
CA THR A 332 27.72 -33.00 43.35
C THR A 332 27.63 -34.19 44.30
N ASP A 333 26.72 -35.14 44.05
CA ASP A 333 26.62 -36.38 44.83
C ASP A 333 27.90 -37.22 44.76
N VAL A 334 28.48 -37.39 43.56
CA VAL A 334 29.76 -38.11 43.40
C VAL A 334 30.89 -37.42 44.17
N LEU A 335 30.95 -36.09 44.18
CA LEU A 335 31.92 -35.33 44.96
C LEU A 335 31.73 -35.55 46.46
N VAL A 336 30.48 -35.65 46.94
CA VAL A 336 30.18 -35.98 48.34
C VAL A 336 30.63 -37.39 48.68
N ASP A 337 30.37 -38.37 47.81
CA ASP A 337 30.81 -39.76 47.99
C ASP A 337 32.35 -39.91 47.98
N ILE A 338 33.03 -39.19 47.08
CA ILE A 338 34.49 -39.14 47.06
C ILE A 338 35.01 -38.55 48.37
N LYS A 339 34.39 -37.48 48.86
CA LYS A 339 34.79 -36.85 50.13
C LYS A 339 34.65 -37.83 51.29
N THR A 340 33.51 -38.49 51.45
CA THR A 340 33.31 -39.47 52.53
C THR A 340 34.24 -40.67 52.41
N ASN A 341 34.47 -41.19 51.20
CA ASN A 341 35.43 -42.28 51.01
C ASN A 341 36.87 -41.84 51.34
N THR A 342 37.23 -40.59 51.02
CA THR A 342 38.52 -40.01 51.41
C THR A 342 38.63 -39.90 52.93
N GLU A 343 37.58 -39.44 53.63
CA GLU A 343 37.55 -39.40 55.10
C GLU A 343 37.69 -40.81 55.71
N HIS A 344 37.02 -41.81 55.16
CA HIS A 344 37.16 -43.21 55.58
C HIS A 344 38.58 -43.76 55.35
N THR A 345 39.20 -43.47 54.21
CA THR A 345 40.58 -43.92 53.94
C THR A 345 41.59 -43.23 54.86
N VAL A 346 41.42 -41.94 55.15
CA VAL A 346 42.24 -41.22 56.13
C VAL A 346 42.11 -41.84 57.52
N ALA A 347 40.87 -42.07 57.99
CA ALA A 347 40.63 -42.71 59.28
C ALA A 347 41.23 -44.13 59.34
N GLY A 348 41.16 -44.89 58.24
CA GLY A 348 41.81 -46.20 58.12
C GLY A 348 43.34 -46.12 58.20
N LEU A 349 43.96 -45.11 57.58
CA LEU A 349 45.40 -44.86 57.67
C LEU A 349 45.82 -44.51 59.11
N GLU A 350 45.05 -43.66 59.80
CA GLU A 350 45.31 -43.30 61.20
C GLU A 350 45.25 -44.54 62.12
N ALA A 351 44.23 -45.39 61.93
CA ALA A 351 44.11 -46.64 62.67
C ALA A 351 45.29 -47.59 62.39
N PHE A 352 45.72 -47.69 61.13
CA PHE A 352 46.88 -48.49 60.74
C PHE A 352 48.18 -47.95 61.36
N GLN A 353 48.38 -46.62 61.34
CA GLN A 353 49.52 -45.96 61.97
C GLN A 353 49.55 -46.23 63.48
N SER A 354 48.41 -46.17 64.17
CA SER A 354 48.30 -46.51 65.59
C SER A 354 48.66 -47.98 65.86
N SER A 355 48.24 -48.90 64.99
CA SER A 355 48.58 -50.32 65.08
C SER A 355 50.09 -50.56 64.87
N LEU A 356 50.71 -49.88 63.91
CA LEU A 356 52.16 -49.92 63.69
C LEU A 356 52.92 -49.38 64.91
N ALA A 357 52.50 -48.26 65.49
CA ALA A 357 53.12 -47.71 66.69
C ALA A 357 53.06 -48.71 67.86
N THR A 358 51.91 -49.38 68.04
CA THR A 358 51.73 -50.41 69.06
C THR A 358 52.63 -51.62 68.83
N LYS A 359 52.70 -52.12 67.58
CA LYS A 359 53.59 -53.23 67.22
C LYS A 359 55.06 -52.87 67.40
N HIS A 360 55.46 -51.65 67.05
CA HIS A 360 56.83 -51.17 67.23
C HIS A 360 57.22 -51.16 68.71
N ALA A 361 56.37 -50.62 69.58
CA ALA A 361 56.57 -50.63 71.03
C ALA A 361 56.66 -52.07 71.60
N ALA A 362 55.88 -53.01 71.07
CA ALA A 362 55.98 -54.43 71.45
C ALA A 362 57.32 -55.06 71.02
N LEU A 363 57.79 -54.73 69.82
CA LEU A 363 59.07 -55.19 69.26
C LEU A 363 60.27 -54.65 70.05
N GLU A 364 60.18 -53.39 70.50
CA GLU A 364 61.16 -52.77 71.38
C GLU A 364 61.23 -53.50 72.73
N LYS A 365 60.08 -53.76 73.37
CA LYS A 365 60.01 -54.59 74.60
C LYS A 365 60.60 -55.98 74.41
N MET A 366 60.30 -56.64 73.28
CA MET A 366 60.85 -57.96 72.97
C MET A 366 62.37 -57.91 72.80
N THR A 367 62.90 -56.86 72.16
CA THR A 367 64.34 -56.65 71.99
C THR A 367 65.04 -56.46 73.34
N VAL A 368 64.46 -55.67 74.25
CA VAL A 368 64.95 -55.50 75.62
C VAL A 368 64.95 -56.84 76.36
N SER A 369 63.88 -57.63 76.26
CA SER A 369 63.80 -58.96 76.87
C SER A 369 64.89 -59.90 76.35
N VAL A 370 65.13 -59.93 75.04
CA VAL A 370 66.19 -60.76 74.43
C VAL A 370 67.57 -60.30 74.89
N GLN A 371 67.81 -58.99 75.00
CA GLN A 371 69.06 -58.46 75.55
C GLN A 371 69.25 -58.86 77.02
N MET A 372 68.19 -58.83 77.84
CA MET A 372 68.23 -59.31 79.22
C MET A 372 68.55 -60.80 79.29
N GLN A 373 67.88 -61.64 78.48
CA GLN A 373 68.18 -63.07 78.39
C GLN A 373 69.64 -63.33 77.98
N ARG A 374 70.14 -62.62 76.95
CA ARG A 374 71.53 -62.72 76.52
C ARG A 374 72.49 -62.36 77.67
N ASN A 375 72.25 -61.26 78.37
CA ASN A 375 73.11 -60.84 79.48
C ASN A 375 73.08 -61.84 80.63
N ALA A 376 71.92 -62.41 80.96
CA ALA A 376 71.78 -63.46 81.96
C ALA A 376 72.53 -64.76 81.57
N VAL A 377 72.49 -65.15 80.28
CA VAL A 377 73.27 -66.27 79.77
C VAL A 377 74.77 -65.98 79.87
N MET A 378 75.22 -64.79 79.50
CA MET A 378 76.63 -64.40 79.63
C MET A 378 77.09 -64.43 81.10
N ASP A 379 76.26 -63.95 82.03
CA ASP A 379 76.55 -64.01 83.46
C ASP A 379 76.60 -65.46 83.97
N CYS A 380 75.71 -66.33 83.51
CA CYS A 380 75.74 -67.76 83.81
C CYS A 380 77.03 -68.43 83.27
N VAL A 381 77.44 -68.11 82.04
CA VAL A 381 78.71 -68.59 81.47
C VAL A 381 79.90 -68.08 82.29
N GLU A 382 79.87 -66.82 82.72
CA GLU A 382 80.90 -66.25 83.59
C GLU A 382 80.96 -66.97 84.95
N GLN A 383 79.80 -67.21 85.59
CA GLN A 383 79.72 -67.97 86.84
C GLN A 383 80.24 -69.41 86.68
N ILE A 384 79.89 -70.10 85.59
CA ILE A 384 80.42 -71.44 85.28
C ILE A 384 81.94 -71.40 85.09
N SER A 385 82.46 -70.40 84.37
CA SER A 385 83.91 -70.24 84.19
C SER A 385 84.63 -69.96 85.51
N ARG A 386 84.08 -69.10 86.38
CA ARG A 386 84.61 -68.84 87.73
C ARG A 386 84.56 -70.09 88.60
N ALA A 387 83.47 -70.85 88.55
CA ALA A 387 83.32 -72.12 89.26
C ALA A 387 84.35 -73.15 88.77
N ARG A 388 84.59 -73.22 87.45
CA ARG A 388 85.63 -74.07 86.87
C ARG A 388 87.03 -73.67 87.34
N VAL A 389 87.36 -72.37 87.33
CA VAL A 389 88.64 -71.86 87.85
C VAL A 389 88.78 -72.12 89.36
N ALA A 390 87.70 -72.03 90.14
CA ALA A 390 87.69 -72.35 91.57
C ALA A 390 87.93 -73.85 91.86
N ILE A 391 87.43 -74.73 90.98
CA ILE A 391 87.69 -76.18 91.03
C ILE A 391 89.15 -76.48 90.62
N GLU A 392 89.65 -75.88 89.53
CA GLU A 392 91.04 -76.06 89.06
C GLU A 392 92.08 -75.46 90.02
N SER A 393 91.74 -74.42 90.79
CA SER A 393 92.61 -73.82 91.82
C SER A 393 92.55 -74.51 93.20
N GLY A 394 91.86 -75.65 93.30
CA GLY A 394 91.89 -76.51 94.49
C GLY A 394 91.19 -75.94 95.73
N ARG A 395 90.27 -74.98 95.58
CA ARG A 395 89.69 -74.21 96.69
C ARG A 395 88.26 -74.57 97.11
N VAL A 396 87.63 -75.61 96.55
CA VAL A 396 86.30 -76.06 97.04
C VAL A 396 86.23 -77.58 97.17
N ARG A 397 85.94 -78.01 98.41
CA ARG A 397 85.61 -79.36 98.85
C ARG A 397 84.12 -79.60 98.54
N ALA A 398 83.81 -80.68 97.83
CA ALA A 398 82.42 -81.08 97.59
C ALA A 398 81.67 -81.25 98.93
N PRO A 399 80.47 -80.65 99.11
CA PRO A 399 79.57 -81.04 100.17
C PRO A 399 78.51 -82.00 99.63
N GLY A 400 78.34 -83.12 100.32
CA GLY A 400 77.29 -84.10 100.07
C GLY A 400 75.90 -83.63 100.52
N SER A 401 74.91 -84.24 99.87
CA SER A 401 73.58 -84.62 100.37
C SER A 401 72.84 -83.66 101.31
N ALA A 402 71.86 -82.92 100.76
CA ALA A 402 70.57 -82.67 101.42
C ALA A 402 69.46 -82.31 100.40
N VAL A 403 68.42 -83.14 100.44
CA VAL A 403 67.04 -83.06 99.94
C VAL A 403 66.35 -81.68 100.05
N VAL A 404 65.63 -81.26 99.00
CA VAL A 404 64.25 -80.64 98.96
C VAL A 404 63.76 -80.75 97.49
N MET A 405 62.91 -81.71 97.10
CA MET A 405 61.42 -81.71 97.04
C MET A 405 60.74 -80.57 96.24
N ALA A 406 60.03 -80.98 95.17
CA ALA A 406 58.79 -80.41 94.59
C ALA A 406 58.83 -79.01 93.92
N GLU A 407 58.07 -78.65 92.89
CA GLU A 407 57.17 -79.25 91.89
C GLU A 407 56.64 -78.08 91.02
N ALA A 408 56.41 -78.33 89.72
CA ALA A 408 55.56 -77.62 88.74
C ALA A 408 55.24 -76.11 88.81
N ALA A 409 55.51 -75.38 87.69
CA ALA A 409 54.54 -74.70 86.81
C ALA A 409 55.26 -73.80 85.79
#